data_AF-A0A9D7ZB64-F1
#
_entry.id   AF-A0A9D7ZB64-F1
#
_cell.length_a   1.000
_cell.length_b   1.000
_cell.length_c   1.000
_cell.angle_alpha   90.00
_cell.angle_beta   90.00
_cell.angle_gamma   90.00
#
_symmetry.space_group_name_H-M   'P 1'
#
loop_
_entity.id
_entity.type
_entity.pdbx_description
1 polymer ?
#
loop_
_entity_poly.entity_id
_entity_poly.type
_entity_poly.pdbx_seq_one_letter_code
_entity_poly.pdbx_strand_id
1 'polypeptide(L)' 'MIQRADLGDRGTFYRVRIPASSRDDAISLCERLKSAGGDCFVRRN' A
#
# COMPACT_ATOMS: atom_id res chain seq x y z
N MET A 1 4.27 -1.44 9.08
CA MET A 1 4.95 -2.75 8.94
C MET A 1 5.33 -2.94 7.48
N ILE A 2 6.55 -3.39 7.19
CA ILE A 2 6.96 -3.74 5.82
C ILE A 2 6.89 -5.27 5.70
N GLN A 3 6.17 -5.77 4.69
CA GLN A 3 6.01 -7.18 4.41
C GLN A 3 6.66 -7.49 3.07
N ARG A 4 7.68 -8.34 3.09
CA ARG A 4 8.30 -8.88 1.87
C ARG A 4 7.36 -9.93 1.27
N ALA A 5 7.14 -9.85 -0.04
CA ALA A 5 6.39 -10.82 -0.83
C ALA A 5 7.27 -11.23 -2.02
N ASP A 6 7.84 -12.42 -1.95
CA ASP A 6 8.57 -12.99 -3.08
C ASP A 6 7.57 -13.61 -4.06
N LEU A 7 7.52 -13.10 -5.30
CA LEU A 7 6.58 -13.53 -6.33
C LEU A 7 7.24 -14.39 -7.43
N GLY A 8 8.38 -15.03 -7.13
CA GLY A 8 9.09 -15.90 -8.06
C GLY A 8 9.60 -15.11 -9.26
N ASP A 9 9.17 -15.50 -10.46
CA ASP A 9 9.61 -14.87 -11.73
C ASP A 9 9.28 -13.37 -11.84
N ARG A 10 8.34 -12.88 -11.03
CA ARG A 10 7.99 -11.45 -10.97
C ARG A 10 8.91 -10.63 -10.06
N GLY A 11 9.77 -11.30 -9.28
CA GLY A 11 10.71 -10.69 -8.35
C GLY A 11 10.17 -10.50 -6.93
N THR A 12 10.95 -9.81 -6.09
CA THR A 12 10.58 -9.49 -4.70
C THR A 12 9.81 -8.17 -4.64
N PHE A 13 8.59 -8.22 -4.10
CA PHE A 13 7.75 -7.07 -3.80
C PHE A 13 7.80 -6.74 -2.31
N TYR A 14 7.64 -5.46 -1.98
CA TYR A 14 7.54 -5.00 -0.60
C TYR A 14 6.20 -4.29 -0.42
N ARG A 15 5.35 -4.84 0.45
CA ARG A 15 4.08 -4.25 0.83
C ARG A 15 4.25 -3.51 2.13
N VAL A 16 3.92 -2.23 2.16
CA VAL A 16 4.00 -1.43 3.40
C VAL A 16 2.59 -1.21 3.92
N ARG A 17 2.37 -1.56 5.20
CA ARG A 17 1.14 -1.22 5.92
C ARG A 17 1.35 0.08 6.67
N ILE A 18 0.60 1.10 6.28
CA ILE A 18 0.57 2.42 6.89
C ILE A 18 -0.73 2.54 7.71
N PRO A 19 -0.66 2.80 9.02
CA PRO A 19 -1.85 3.08 9.81
C PRO A 19 -2.41 4.46 9.43
N ALA A 20 -3.74 4.57 9.39
CA ALA A 20 -4.46 5.82 9.13
C ALA A 20 -5.54 6.01 10.19
N SER A 21 -5.78 7.25 10.58
CA SER A 21 -6.73 7.63 11.63
C SER A 21 -8.18 7.42 11.22
N SER A 22 -8.47 7.57 9.92
CA SER A 22 -9.79 7.38 9.33
C SER A 22 -9.70 6.72 7.95
N ARG A 23 -10.84 6.25 7.44
CA ARG A 23 -10.92 5.71 6.08
C ARG A 23 -10.63 6.78 5.03
N ASP A 24 -11.09 8.01 5.24
CA ASP A 24 -10.90 9.12 4.30
C ASP A 24 -9.43 9.57 4.25
N ASP A 25 -8.73 9.56 5.39
CA ASP A 25 -7.28 9.78 5.44
C ASP A 25 -6.54 8.66 4.68
N ALA A 26 -6.96 7.41 4.86
CA ALA A 26 -6.37 6.28 4.16
C ALA A 26 -6.56 6.38 2.64
N ILE A 27 -7.75 6.81 2.18
CA ILE A 27 -8.05 7.02 0.76
C ILE A 27 -7.17 8.15 0.21
N SER A 28 -7.15 9.30 0.87
CA SER A 28 -6.37 10.46 0.44
C SER A 28 -4.88 10.15 0.31
N LEU A 29 -4.31 9.42 1.27
CA LEU A 29 -2.94 8.94 1.20
C LEU A 29 -2.74 7.97 0.03
N CYS A 30 -3.67 7.03 -0.15
CA CYS A 30 -3.58 6.02 -1.19
C CYS A 30 -3.65 6.62 -2.60
N GLU A 31 -4.49 7.62 -2.81
CA GLU A 31 -4.58 8.36 -4.08
C GLU A 31 -3.28 9.10 -4.40
N ARG A 32 -2.64 9.73 -3.41
CA ARG A 32 -1.32 10.37 -3.57
C ARG A 32 -0.23 9.37 -3.93
N LEU A 33 -0.25 8.17 -3.32
CA LEU A 33 0.71 7.12 -3.65
C LEU A 33 0.51 6.60 -5.07
N LYS A 34 -0.76 6.43 -5.49
CA LYS A 34 -1.11 6.04 -6.85
C LYS A 34 -0.71 7.08 -7.90
N SER A 35 -0.92 8.37 -7.62
CA SER A 35 -0.54 9.44 -8.55
C SER A 35 0.98 9.55 -8.73
N ALA A 36 1.76 9.16 -7.71
CA ALA A 36 3.21 9.02 -7.81
C ALA A 36 3.68 7.75 -8.55
N GLY A 37 2.75 6.90 -9.02
CA GLY A 37 3.05 5.64 -9.72
C GLY A 37 3.20 4.41 -8.81
N GLY A 38 2.86 4.54 -7.51
CA GLY A 38 2.88 3.43 -6.56
C GLY A 38 1.59 2.59 -6.57
N ASP A 39 1.70 1.33 -6.15
CA ASP A 39 0.53 0.46 -5.98
C ASP A 39 0.03 0.53 -4.52
N CYS A 40 -1.26 0.84 -4.35
CA CYS A 40 -1.86 1.02 -3.04
C CYS A 40 -3.32 0.52 -2.99
N PHE A 41 -3.70 -0.07 -1.85
CA PHE A 41 -5.07 -0.47 -1.55
C PHE A 41 -5.43 -0.23 -0.08
N VAL A 42 -6.64 0.25 0.17
CA VAL A 42 -7.18 0.47 1.53
C VAL A 42 -7.95 -0.77 1.97
N ARG A 43 -7.66 -1.31 3.16
CA ARG A 43 -8.43 -2.40 3.78
C ARG A 43 -9.31 -1.88 4.91
N ARG A 44 -10.56 -2.33 4.96
CA ARG A 44 -11.37 -2.33 6.20
C ARG A 44 -11.02 -3.59 6.97
N ASN A 45 -10.67 -3.44 8.25
CA ASN A 45 -10.47 -4.58 9.16
C ASN A 45 -11.82 -5.15 9.59
#